data_AF-A0A8H4EWI5-F1
#
_entry.id   AF-A0A8H4EWI5-F1
#
_cell.length_a   1.000
_cell.length_b   1.000
_cell.length_c   1.000
_cell.angle_alpha   90.00
_cell.angle_beta   90.00
_cell.angle_gamma   90.00
#
_symmetry.space_group_name_H-M   'P 1'
#
loop_
_entity.id
_entity.type
_entity.pdbx_description
1 polymer ?
#
loop_
_entity_poly.entity_id
_entity_poly.type
_entity_poly.pdbx_seq_one_letter_code
_entity_poly.pdbx_strand_id
1 'polypeptide(L)'
;MENQSIPQHSLAQLAKKPLTDLKEQQQQQQQPPVKRAPNNASSDATAEALEATMQRLLEKNSDLTKQLESSLLKISRLRKQRSVLLDVIVKANKNDYADDDDDDDSDLSAADIHSDIFSSDEDTVSTATVAKKRHVKDEDAPTAVKRKKPASSAPSSQDKSAPPQKRQRSNKPIEVKRDEHGNYILPVQLGRVKLLSLGEIIPEPDFYTQTHIFPVGYAIQRTFRSMVQQDVFTLYTCTIEKDEKLNKPLFCIQGQDAPEIEIRKLTPTDAWAEVLRRSNILRKKVYKNTVSGTEYYGLSSATIRKMVQELPRARECEGYEWTDF
;
A
#
# COMPACT_ATOMS: atom_id res chain seq x y z
N MET A 1 47.66 -21.42 -28.35
CA MET A 1 46.55 -21.23 -27.40
C MET A 1 46.31 -19.74 -27.32
N GLU A 2 45.44 -19.22 -28.19
CA GLU A 2 45.20 -17.79 -28.33
C GLU A 2 43.86 -17.41 -27.68
N ASN A 3 43.96 -16.39 -26.82
CA ASN A 3 42.86 -15.65 -26.22
C ASN A 3 41.92 -15.08 -27.29
N GLN A 4 40.61 -15.26 -27.13
CA GLN A 4 39.64 -14.31 -27.69
C GLN A 4 38.57 -13.94 -26.66
N SER A 5 38.48 -12.63 -26.51
CA SER A 5 37.70 -11.85 -25.57
C SER A 5 36.23 -11.77 -26.00
N ILE A 6 35.31 -11.86 -25.03
CA ILE A 6 33.87 -11.69 -25.25
C ILE A 6 33.53 -10.21 -25.01
N PRO A 7 32.98 -9.47 -25.99
CA PRO A 7 32.42 -8.15 -25.72
C PRO A 7 30.96 -8.25 -25.29
N GLN A 8 30.71 -7.78 -24.08
CA GLN A 8 29.40 -7.38 -23.56
C GLN A 8 28.83 -6.22 -24.40
N HIS A 9 27.72 -6.44 -25.12
CA HIS A 9 26.89 -5.34 -25.61
C HIS A 9 25.40 -5.55 -25.30
N SER A 10 25.03 -4.92 -24.19
CA SER A 10 23.76 -4.28 -23.82
C SER A 10 22.52 -4.50 -24.70
N LEU A 11 21.49 -5.05 -24.07
CA LEU A 11 20.09 -5.26 -24.47
C LEU A 11 19.29 -3.96 -24.75
N ALA A 12 19.96 -2.83 -24.99
CA ALA A 12 19.36 -1.49 -25.05
C ALA A 12 19.25 -0.87 -26.46
N GLN A 13 19.56 -1.61 -27.54
CA GLN A 13 19.60 -1.02 -28.91
C GLN A 13 18.51 -1.50 -29.87
N LEU A 14 17.51 -2.29 -29.45
CA LEU A 14 16.43 -2.76 -30.34
C LEU A 14 15.09 -2.01 -30.18
N ALA A 15 15.11 -0.75 -29.76
CA ALA A 15 13.94 0.10 -29.73
C ALA A 15 14.25 1.43 -30.42
N LYS A 16 14.10 1.46 -31.76
CA LYS A 16 13.83 2.64 -32.61
C LYS A 16 14.01 2.25 -34.10
N LYS A 17 12.95 1.77 -34.74
CA LYS A 17 12.75 1.95 -36.18
C LYS A 17 11.30 2.41 -36.41
N PRO A 18 11.06 3.52 -37.13
CA PRO A 18 9.73 4.07 -37.33
C PRO A 18 8.90 3.26 -38.34
N LEU A 19 7.59 3.24 -38.09
CA LEU A 19 6.54 2.50 -38.78
C LEU A 19 5.99 3.32 -39.97
N THR A 20 6.82 3.64 -40.96
CA THR A 20 6.42 4.48 -42.11
C THR A 20 6.45 3.77 -43.47
N ASP A 21 7.11 2.61 -43.59
CA ASP A 21 7.39 2.03 -44.91
C ASP A 21 6.30 1.06 -45.43
N LEU A 22 5.20 0.86 -44.68
CA LEU A 22 4.11 -0.04 -45.09
C LEU A 22 2.98 0.63 -45.88
N LYS A 23 2.90 1.96 -45.95
CA LYS A 23 1.85 2.66 -46.72
C LYS A 23 2.23 2.93 -48.18
N GLU A 24 3.51 3.07 -48.51
CA GLU A 24 3.94 3.31 -49.90
C GLU A 24 3.91 2.06 -50.78
N GLN A 25 4.00 0.86 -50.19
CA GLN A 25 3.89 -0.40 -50.95
C GLN A 25 2.44 -0.75 -51.36
N GLN A 26 1.42 -0.19 -50.72
CA GLN A 26 0.01 -0.43 -51.08
C GLN A 26 -0.49 0.46 -52.22
N GLN A 27 0.19 1.58 -52.53
CA GLN A 27 -0.29 2.51 -53.55
C GLN A 27 0.25 2.22 -54.97
N GLN A 28 1.21 1.30 -55.11
CA GLN A 28 1.81 0.92 -56.41
C GLN A 28 1.16 -0.30 -57.10
N GLN A 29 0.10 -0.90 -56.54
CA GLN A 29 -0.59 -2.06 -57.15
C GLN A 29 -1.80 -1.71 -58.06
N GLN A 30 -2.03 -0.45 -58.42
CA GLN A 30 -3.06 -0.08 -59.40
C GLN A 30 -2.45 0.28 -60.76
N GLN A 31 -2.04 -0.72 -61.56
CA GLN A 31 -1.83 -0.60 -63.01
C GLN A 31 -2.32 -1.88 -63.74
N PRO A 32 -2.82 -1.78 -65.00
CA PRO A 32 -3.60 -2.82 -65.68
C PRO A 32 -2.75 -4.00 -66.23
N PRO A 33 -3.38 -5.13 -66.65
CA PRO A 33 -2.73 -6.44 -66.61
C PRO A 33 -1.85 -6.71 -67.85
N VAL A 34 -0.67 -7.30 -67.62
CA VAL A 34 0.18 -7.82 -68.70
C VAL A 34 0.31 -9.35 -68.59
N LYS A 35 -0.41 -10.01 -69.51
CA LYS A 35 -0.24 -11.34 -70.12
C LYS A 35 0.44 -12.44 -69.28
N ARG A 36 -0.37 -13.43 -68.88
CA ARG A 36 0.00 -14.77 -68.38
C ARG A 36 0.90 -15.53 -69.37
N ALA A 37 1.95 -16.16 -68.84
CA ALA A 37 2.58 -17.37 -69.39
C ALA A 37 2.52 -18.48 -68.31
N PRO A 38 2.37 -19.77 -68.70
CA PRO A 38 1.96 -20.82 -67.78
C PRO A 38 3.19 -21.49 -67.14
N ASN A 39 3.31 -21.42 -65.81
CA ASN A 39 4.14 -22.33 -64.98
C ASN A 39 3.85 -22.10 -63.49
N ASN A 40 2.60 -22.31 -63.03
CA ASN A 40 2.19 -21.93 -61.66
C ASN A 40 1.78 -23.08 -60.73
N ALA A 41 1.91 -24.35 -61.14
CA ALA A 41 1.38 -25.45 -60.33
C ALA A 41 2.19 -25.76 -59.05
N SER A 42 3.50 -25.48 -59.02
CA SER A 42 4.35 -25.78 -57.83
C SER A 42 4.42 -24.66 -56.80
N SER A 43 4.34 -23.40 -57.25
CA SER A 43 4.31 -22.21 -56.40
C SER A 43 2.98 -22.05 -55.67
N ASP A 44 1.86 -22.32 -56.34
CA ASP A 44 0.52 -22.29 -55.72
C ASP A 44 0.40 -23.35 -54.60
N ALA A 45 0.95 -24.54 -54.80
CA ALA A 45 0.94 -25.59 -53.77
C ALA A 45 1.72 -25.19 -52.51
N THR A 46 2.83 -24.46 -52.66
CA THR A 46 3.59 -23.94 -51.51
C THR A 46 2.92 -22.76 -50.81
N ALA A 47 2.22 -21.91 -51.57
CA ALA A 47 1.44 -20.80 -51.02
C ALA A 47 0.22 -21.30 -50.25
N GLU A 48 -0.49 -22.30 -50.78
CA GLU A 48 -1.64 -22.94 -50.13
C GLU A 48 -1.22 -23.67 -48.84
N ALA A 49 -0.07 -24.35 -48.85
CA ALA A 49 0.49 -24.98 -47.63
C ALA A 49 0.88 -23.95 -46.56
N LEU A 50 1.41 -22.80 -46.97
CA LEU A 50 1.73 -21.69 -46.06
C LEU A 50 0.46 -21.06 -45.48
N GLU A 51 -0.57 -20.86 -46.31
CA GLU A 51 -1.86 -20.32 -45.88
C GLU A 51 -2.55 -21.26 -44.88
N ALA A 52 -2.57 -22.57 -45.14
CA ALA A 52 -3.09 -23.57 -44.22
C ALA A 52 -2.33 -23.58 -42.88
N THR A 53 -1.01 -23.41 -42.92
CA THR A 53 -0.19 -23.31 -41.71
C THR A 53 -0.51 -22.03 -40.92
N MET A 54 -0.71 -20.91 -41.61
CA MET A 54 -1.07 -19.64 -41.00
C MET A 54 -2.45 -19.69 -40.32
N GLN A 55 -3.44 -20.28 -40.99
CA GLN A 55 -4.77 -20.51 -40.41
C GLN A 55 -4.71 -21.38 -39.15
N ARG A 56 -3.93 -22.46 -39.18
CA ARG A 56 -3.72 -23.33 -38.01
C ARG A 56 -3.05 -22.60 -36.83
N LEU A 57 -2.10 -21.71 -37.11
CA LEU A 57 -1.46 -20.89 -36.08
C LEU A 57 -2.42 -19.86 -35.48
N LEU A 58 -3.28 -19.25 -36.29
CA LEU A 58 -4.32 -18.33 -35.81
C LEU A 58 -5.35 -19.03 -34.93
N GLU A 59 -5.80 -20.22 -35.33
CA GLU A 59 -6.71 -21.03 -34.52
C GLU A 59 -6.07 -21.43 -33.18
N LYS A 60 -4.82 -21.87 -33.20
CA LYS A 60 -4.07 -22.17 -31.97
C LYS A 60 -3.89 -20.95 -31.07
N ASN A 61 -3.64 -19.77 -31.63
CA ASN A 61 -3.58 -18.52 -30.87
C ASN A 61 -4.93 -18.16 -30.25
N SER A 62 -6.03 -18.37 -30.98
CA SER A 62 -7.39 -18.18 -30.46
C SER A 62 -7.66 -19.10 -29.27
N ASP A 63 -7.31 -20.38 -29.37
CA ASP A 63 -7.53 -21.36 -28.30
C ASP A 63 -6.65 -21.11 -27.08
N LEU A 64 -5.39 -20.74 -27.27
CA LEU A 64 -4.52 -20.33 -26.17
C LEU A 64 -5.05 -19.09 -25.45
N THR A 65 -5.63 -18.14 -26.19
CA THR A 65 -6.26 -16.95 -25.60
C THR A 65 -7.46 -17.34 -24.73
N LYS A 66 -8.34 -18.22 -25.23
CA LYS A 66 -9.49 -18.73 -24.46
C LYS A 66 -9.03 -19.50 -23.21
N GLN A 67 -7.98 -20.30 -23.32
CA GLN A 67 -7.40 -21.03 -22.17
C GLN A 67 -6.83 -20.08 -21.12
N LEU A 68 -6.17 -19.00 -21.55
CA LEU A 68 -5.65 -17.97 -20.66
C LEU A 68 -6.79 -17.27 -19.92
N GLU A 69 -7.85 -16.84 -20.62
CA GLU A 69 -9.03 -16.22 -20.02
C GLU A 69 -9.71 -17.14 -19.00
N SER A 70 -9.89 -18.42 -19.34
CA SER A 70 -10.44 -19.44 -18.44
C SER A 70 -9.57 -19.62 -17.19
N SER A 71 -8.24 -19.65 -17.37
CA SER A 71 -7.28 -19.76 -16.27
C SER A 71 -7.32 -18.54 -15.36
N LEU A 72 -7.43 -17.33 -15.92
CA LEU A 72 -7.55 -16.08 -15.15
C LEU A 72 -8.86 -16.04 -14.34
N LEU A 73 -9.98 -16.48 -14.92
CA LEU A 73 -11.25 -16.62 -14.20
C LEU A 73 -11.14 -17.62 -13.05
N LYS A 74 -10.47 -18.75 -13.27
CA LYS A 74 -10.22 -19.76 -12.22
C LYS A 74 -9.34 -19.19 -11.11
N ILE A 75 -8.28 -18.46 -11.45
CA ILE A 75 -7.41 -17.78 -10.49
C ILE A 75 -8.22 -16.76 -9.68
N SER A 76 -9.06 -15.96 -10.32
CA SER A 76 -9.94 -14.99 -9.66
C SER A 76 -10.89 -15.67 -8.66
N ARG A 77 -11.54 -16.77 -9.08
CA ARG A 77 -12.42 -17.56 -8.21
C ARG A 77 -11.68 -18.15 -7.02
N LEU A 78 -10.49 -18.73 -7.24
CA LEU A 78 -9.66 -19.30 -6.17
C LEU A 78 -9.17 -18.23 -5.20
N ARG A 79 -8.82 -17.03 -5.69
CA ARG A 79 -8.46 -15.89 -4.84
C ARG A 79 -9.64 -15.46 -3.95
N LYS A 80 -10.84 -15.38 -4.50
CA LYS A 80 -12.06 -15.07 -3.72
C LYS A 80 -12.35 -16.15 -2.69
N GLN A 81 -12.24 -17.43 -3.06
CA GLN A 81 -12.40 -18.55 -2.13
C GLN A 81 -11.35 -18.53 -1.01
N ARG A 82 -10.08 -18.24 -1.34
CA ARG A 82 -9.00 -18.07 -0.36
C ARG A 82 -9.30 -16.94 0.60
N SER A 83 -9.76 -15.78 0.10
CA SER A 83 -10.15 -14.64 0.95
C SER A 83 -11.26 -15.03 1.94
N VAL A 84 -12.30 -15.71 1.48
CA VAL A 84 -13.38 -16.19 2.37
C VAL A 84 -12.86 -17.18 3.40
N LEU A 85 -11.97 -18.10 3.00
CA LEU A 85 -11.39 -19.07 3.95
C LEU A 85 -10.51 -18.39 4.99
N LEU A 86 -9.74 -17.37 4.58
CA LEU A 86 -8.96 -16.54 5.51
C LEU A 86 -9.89 -15.81 6.49
N ASP A 87 -11.01 -15.24 6.03
CA ASP A 87 -12.00 -14.63 6.92
C ASP A 87 -12.58 -15.63 7.92
N VAL A 88 -12.84 -16.86 7.48
CA VAL A 88 -13.33 -17.94 8.36
C VAL A 88 -12.27 -18.33 9.38
N ILE A 89 -11.00 -18.47 8.97
CA ILE A 89 -9.87 -18.78 9.89
C ILE A 89 -9.68 -17.63 10.89
N VAL A 90 -9.70 -16.38 10.43
CA VAL A 90 -9.59 -15.19 11.28
C VAL A 90 -10.76 -15.10 12.25
N LYS A 91 -11.99 -15.40 11.80
CA LYS A 91 -13.18 -15.47 12.67
C LYS A 91 -13.12 -16.62 13.67
N ALA A 92 -12.64 -17.79 13.26
CA ALA A 92 -12.45 -18.94 14.14
C ALA A 92 -11.33 -18.71 15.17
N ASN A 93 -10.30 -17.96 14.79
CA ASN A 93 -9.22 -17.54 15.68
C ASN A 93 -9.55 -16.24 16.45
N LYS A 94 -10.77 -15.71 16.32
CA LYS A 94 -11.19 -14.47 16.97
C LYS A 94 -11.58 -14.71 18.43
N ASN A 95 -10.58 -15.07 19.23
CA ASN A 95 -10.25 -14.23 20.37
C ASN A 95 -9.37 -13.07 19.82
N ASP A 96 -9.90 -11.85 19.87
CA ASP A 96 -9.19 -10.55 19.89
C ASP A 96 -8.63 -9.83 18.64
N TYR A 97 -8.74 -10.32 17.40
CA TYR A 97 -8.25 -9.52 16.24
C TYR A 97 -9.36 -8.77 15.48
N ALA A 98 -9.89 -7.71 16.09
CA ALA A 98 -10.67 -6.69 15.37
C ALA A 98 -9.74 -5.82 14.52
N ASP A 99 -9.64 -6.25 13.26
CA ASP A 99 -9.12 -5.54 12.10
C ASP A 99 -9.93 -4.25 11.88
N ASP A 100 -9.26 -3.12 12.06
CA ASP A 100 -9.67 -1.77 11.62
C ASP A 100 -8.44 -1.19 10.89
N ASP A 101 -7.74 -2.02 10.12
CA ASP A 101 -6.95 -1.47 9.02
C ASP A 101 -7.97 -1.31 7.89
N ASP A 102 -8.60 -0.12 7.85
CA ASP A 102 -9.27 0.40 6.65
C ASP A 102 -8.18 0.48 5.55
N ASP A 103 -7.79 -0.67 4.99
CA ASP A 103 -7.27 -0.74 3.63
C ASP A 103 -8.42 -0.18 2.78
N ASP A 104 -8.36 1.11 2.45
CA ASP A 104 -9.09 1.70 1.34
C ASP A 104 -8.58 1.00 0.07
N ASP A 105 -9.02 -0.24 -0.15
CA ASP A 105 -9.03 -0.91 -1.43
C ASP A 105 -10.11 -0.23 -2.27
N SER A 106 -9.86 1.03 -2.64
CA SER A 106 -10.50 1.62 -3.80
C SER A 106 -10.05 0.80 -5.01
N ASP A 107 -10.91 -0.18 -5.32
CA ASP A 107 -10.93 -1.01 -6.51
C ASP A 107 -10.76 -0.10 -7.74
N LEU A 108 -9.53 -0.02 -8.26
CA LEU A 108 -9.32 0.48 -9.61
C LEU A 108 -9.85 -0.60 -10.54
N SER A 109 -11.13 -0.45 -10.90
CA SER A 109 -11.75 -1.15 -12.01
C SER A 109 -10.80 -1.12 -13.19
N ALA A 110 -10.47 -2.31 -13.71
CA ALA A 110 -9.66 -2.51 -14.92
C ALA A 110 -10.42 -2.09 -16.20
N ALA A 111 -11.13 -0.97 -16.17
CA ALA A 111 -11.99 -0.50 -17.26
C ALA A 111 -11.39 0.66 -18.08
N ASP A 112 -10.28 1.28 -17.66
CA ASP A 112 -9.69 2.42 -18.39
C ASP A 112 -8.27 2.14 -18.90
N ILE A 113 -8.11 1.05 -19.64
CA ILE A 113 -6.99 0.91 -20.59
C ILE A 113 -7.58 0.43 -21.91
N HIS A 114 -8.18 1.35 -22.66
CA HIS A 114 -8.12 1.43 -24.12
C HIS A 114 -9.05 2.54 -24.65
N SER A 115 -8.60 3.78 -24.59
CA SER A 115 -8.87 4.76 -25.64
C SER A 115 -7.73 5.75 -25.66
N ASP A 116 -7.42 6.26 -26.85
CA ASP A 116 -6.44 7.32 -27.12
C ASP A 116 -5.02 6.86 -27.45
N ILE A 117 -4.93 6.01 -28.47
CA ILE A 117 -3.84 6.08 -29.46
C ILE A 117 -4.50 6.07 -30.85
N PHE A 118 -4.25 7.15 -31.61
CA PHE A 118 -4.73 7.53 -32.95
C PHE A 118 -6.02 8.36 -33.05
N SER A 119 -5.88 9.68 -32.93
CA SER A 119 -6.46 10.63 -33.89
C SER A 119 -5.57 11.85 -34.01
N SER A 120 -4.73 11.84 -35.04
CA SER A 120 -4.10 13.02 -35.62
C SER A 120 -5.12 13.73 -36.50
N ASP A 121 -5.36 15.02 -36.25
CA ASP A 121 -5.47 16.05 -37.30
C ASP A 121 -5.25 17.44 -36.69
N GLU A 122 -4.65 18.29 -37.51
CA GLU A 122 -4.02 19.57 -37.21
C GLU A 122 -4.97 20.78 -37.02
N ASP A 123 -4.34 21.86 -36.53
CA ASP A 123 -4.62 23.28 -36.77
C ASP A 123 -5.80 23.97 -36.06
N THR A 124 -5.49 24.84 -35.08
CA THR A 124 -5.37 26.30 -35.32
C THR A 124 -5.13 27.13 -34.03
N VAL A 125 -4.22 28.08 -34.22
CA VAL A 125 -3.68 29.22 -33.44
C VAL A 125 -4.64 30.09 -32.57
N SER A 126 -4.07 30.61 -31.46
CA SER A 126 -4.39 31.86 -30.69
C SER A 126 -5.67 31.90 -29.82
N THR A 127 -5.76 32.50 -28.63
CA THR A 127 -5.06 33.67 -28.05
C THR A 127 -5.30 33.72 -26.52
N ALA A 128 -4.37 34.36 -25.80
CA ALA A 128 -4.44 34.66 -24.37
C ALA A 128 -5.57 35.64 -23.99
N THR A 129 -6.03 35.62 -22.73
CA THR A 129 -6.15 36.84 -21.89
C THR A 129 -6.22 36.52 -20.40
N VAL A 130 -5.55 37.41 -19.66
CA VAL A 130 -5.40 37.54 -18.22
C VAL A 130 -6.39 38.60 -17.72
N ALA A 131 -6.96 38.44 -16.52
CA ALA A 131 -7.14 39.49 -15.47
C ALA A 131 -8.27 39.08 -14.50
N LYS A 132 -8.01 38.86 -13.21
CA LYS A 132 -7.79 39.82 -12.09
C LYS A 132 -9.05 40.52 -11.55
N LYS A 133 -9.35 40.15 -10.29
CA LYS A 133 -9.48 40.99 -9.08
C LYS A 133 -10.82 41.70 -8.73
N ARG A 134 -11.16 41.45 -7.45
CA ARG A 134 -11.57 42.37 -6.33
C ARG A 134 -13.07 42.66 -6.16
N HIS A 135 -13.70 42.46 -4.98
CA HIS A 135 -13.54 42.97 -3.58
C HIS A 135 -14.66 43.99 -3.31
N VAL A 136 -15.59 43.83 -2.34
CA VAL A 136 -15.67 44.41 -0.96
C VAL A 136 -17.18 44.27 -0.60
N LYS A 137 -17.60 43.64 0.52
CA LYS A 137 -17.94 44.25 1.86
C LYS A 137 -19.08 45.31 1.77
N ASP A 138 -20.09 45.40 2.61
CA ASP A 138 -20.20 45.27 4.08
C ASP A 138 -21.67 44.97 4.50
N GLU A 139 -21.80 44.40 5.70
CA GLU A 139 -22.76 44.65 6.82
C GLU A 139 -24.08 45.42 6.54
N ASP A 140 -25.23 44.92 7.04
CA ASP A 140 -25.81 45.35 8.33
C ASP A 140 -27.14 44.62 8.62
N ALA A 141 -27.36 44.27 9.89
CA ALA A 141 -28.64 43.74 10.40
C ALA A 141 -29.48 44.89 10.96
N PRO A 142 -30.80 44.73 11.20
CA PRO A 142 -31.18 44.41 12.59
C PRO A 142 -32.47 43.56 12.78
N THR A 143 -32.42 42.73 13.84
CA THR A 143 -33.45 42.31 14.81
C THR A 143 -34.96 42.47 14.53
N ALA A 144 -35.78 41.43 14.76
CA ALA A 144 -36.47 41.17 16.05
C ALA A 144 -37.77 40.30 15.96
N VAL A 145 -37.97 39.49 17.01
CA VAL A 145 -39.23 39.02 17.65
C VAL A 145 -39.94 37.70 17.20
N LYS A 146 -40.09 36.87 18.24
CA LYS A 146 -40.74 35.56 18.43
C LYS A 146 -42.27 35.55 18.19
N ARG A 147 -42.84 34.41 17.76
CA ARG A 147 -44.00 33.76 18.45
C ARG A 147 -44.33 32.35 17.93
N LYS A 148 -44.99 31.59 18.82
CA LYS A 148 -45.17 30.12 18.89
C LYS A 148 -46.29 29.55 18.00
N LYS A 149 -46.17 28.22 17.77
CA LYS A 149 -46.99 27.22 17.04
C LYS A 149 -48.51 27.19 17.38
N PRO A 150 -49.32 26.44 16.60
CA PRO A 150 -49.67 25.09 17.06
C PRO A 150 -49.61 23.98 15.98
N ALA A 151 -49.70 22.74 16.46
CA ALA A 151 -49.46 21.48 15.77
C ALA A 151 -50.66 20.94 14.96
N SER A 152 -50.37 20.10 13.95
CA SER A 152 -51.21 18.96 13.55
C SER A 152 -50.37 17.88 12.82
N SER A 153 -50.48 16.66 13.37
CA SER A 153 -50.30 15.28 12.82
C SER A 153 -49.73 15.08 11.39
N ALA A 154 -48.51 14.54 11.20
CA ALA A 154 -48.11 13.10 11.15
C ALA A 154 -48.19 12.49 9.71
N PRO A 155 -47.49 11.38 9.38
CA PRO A 155 -46.04 11.16 9.39
C PRO A 155 -45.54 10.68 7.99
N SER A 156 -44.32 11.05 7.57
CA SER A 156 -43.64 10.36 6.47
C SER A 156 -42.27 9.82 6.93
N SER A 157 -42.19 8.50 6.88
CA SER A 157 -41.03 7.66 7.10
C SER A 157 -39.93 7.97 6.08
N GLN A 158 -38.80 8.49 6.57
CA GLN A 158 -37.52 8.43 5.87
C GLN A 158 -36.47 7.89 6.82
N ASP A 159 -36.12 6.65 6.54
CA ASP A 159 -35.02 5.88 7.12
C ASP A 159 -33.70 6.59 6.76
N LYS A 160 -33.23 7.47 7.65
CA LYS A 160 -31.88 8.02 7.57
C LYS A 160 -30.98 7.07 8.33
N SER A 161 -30.41 6.11 7.60
CA SER A 161 -29.27 5.32 8.04
C SER A 161 -28.13 6.27 8.43
N ALA A 162 -27.99 6.49 9.74
CA ALA A 162 -26.84 7.17 10.30
C ALA A 162 -25.57 6.37 9.96
N PRO A 163 -24.43 7.03 9.66
CA PRO A 163 -23.16 6.32 9.49
C PRO A 163 -22.86 5.49 10.75
N PRO A 164 -22.29 4.28 10.63
CA PRO A 164 -21.92 3.50 11.80
C PRO A 164 -20.94 4.33 12.63
N GLN A 165 -21.36 4.71 13.84
CA GLN A 165 -20.48 5.39 14.78
C GLN A 165 -19.30 4.45 15.05
N LYS A 166 -18.10 4.82 14.59
CA LYS A 166 -16.85 4.15 14.95
C LYS A 166 -16.85 4.05 16.48
N ARG A 167 -16.96 2.82 17.00
CA ARG A 167 -16.88 2.55 18.43
C ARG A 167 -15.53 3.09 18.90
N GLN A 168 -15.51 4.25 19.54
CA GLN A 168 -14.30 4.76 20.16
C GLN A 168 -13.85 3.73 21.17
N ARG A 169 -12.78 3.00 20.86
CA ARG A 169 -12.15 2.09 21.81
C ARG A 169 -11.79 2.94 23.02
N SER A 170 -12.27 2.56 24.20
CA SER A 170 -11.94 3.27 25.43
C SER A 170 -10.43 3.23 25.60
N ASN A 171 -9.78 4.40 25.55
CA ASN A 171 -8.33 4.55 25.69
C ASN A 171 -7.85 4.32 27.15
N LYS A 172 -8.55 3.48 27.91
CA LYS A 172 -8.26 3.20 29.30
C LYS A 172 -7.15 2.15 29.38
N PRO A 173 -6.10 2.36 30.17
CA PRO A 173 -5.11 1.33 30.41
C PRO A 173 -5.71 0.06 30.98
N ILE A 174 -5.20 -1.06 30.50
CA ILE A 174 -5.48 -2.38 31.06
C ILE A 174 -4.52 -2.59 32.22
N GLU A 175 -5.01 -3.20 33.30
CA GLU A 175 -4.17 -3.56 34.43
C GLU A 175 -3.26 -4.75 34.08
N VAL A 176 -1.95 -4.54 34.20
CA VAL A 176 -0.92 -5.57 33.92
C VAL A 176 -0.40 -6.11 35.26
N LYS A 177 -0.29 -7.43 35.36
CA LYS A 177 0.18 -8.11 36.57
C LYS A 177 1.62 -7.70 36.91
N ARG A 178 1.89 -7.63 38.22
CA ARG A 178 3.22 -7.34 38.77
C ARG A 178 3.73 -8.52 39.59
N ASP A 179 5.05 -8.63 39.68
CA ASP A 179 5.74 -9.57 40.56
C ASP A 179 5.76 -9.06 42.02
N GLU A 180 6.34 -9.84 42.92
CA GLU A 180 6.49 -9.50 44.34
C GLU A 180 7.35 -8.25 44.58
N HIS A 181 8.18 -7.87 43.59
CA HIS A 181 9.04 -6.70 43.63
C HIS A 181 8.38 -5.45 43.02
N GLY A 182 7.13 -5.56 42.55
CA GLY A 182 6.38 -4.46 41.94
C GLY A 182 6.71 -4.19 40.47
N ASN A 183 7.56 -5.03 39.85
CA ASN A 183 7.87 -4.95 38.43
C ASN A 183 6.79 -5.64 37.60
N TYR A 184 6.59 -5.18 36.37
CA TYR A 184 5.67 -5.81 35.45
C TYR A 184 6.12 -7.21 35.04
N ILE A 185 5.20 -8.17 35.06
CA ILE A 185 5.46 -9.52 34.56
C ILE A 185 5.41 -9.50 33.04
N LEU A 186 6.57 -9.67 32.41
CA LEU A 186 6.75 -9.73 30.96
C LEU A 186 7.16 -11.15 30.52
N PRO A 187 6.84 -11.57 29.28
CA PRO A 187 6.15 -10.83 28.23
C PRO A 187 4.62 -10.77 28.44
N VAL A 188 3.97 -9.72 27.93
CA VAL A 188 2.51 -9.52 28.03
C VAL A 188 1.89 -9.12 26.69
N GLN A 189 0.74 -9.71 26.35
CA GLN A 189 -0.02 -9.35 25.15
C GLN A 189 -0.87 -8.10 25.44
N LEU A 190 -0.68 -7.04 24.65
CA LEU A 190 -1.36 -5.75 24.79
C LEU A 190 -1.98 -5.34 23.44
N GLY A 191 -3.20 -5.82 23.20
CA GLY A 191 -3.90 -5.58 21.94
C GLY A 191 -3.13 -6.17 20.74
N ARG A 192 -2.71 -5.31 19.80
CA ARG A 192 -2.02 -5.73 18.56
C ARG A 192 -0.51 -6.02 18.74
N VAL A 193 0.06 -5.70 19.90
CA VAL A 193 1.48 -5.88 20.19
C VAL A 193 1.68 -6.78 21.40
N LYS A 194 2.75 -7.56 21.41
CA LYS A 194 3.23 -8.30 22.58
C LYS A 194 4.43 -7.58 23.14
N LEU A 195 4.33 -7.04 24.34
CA LEU A 195 5.43 -6.36 25.01
C LEU A 195 6.39 -7.41 25.58
N LEU A 196 7.67 -7.32 25.20
CA LEU A 196 8.72 -8.23 25.66
C LEU A 196 9.60 -7.59 26.74
N SER A 197 9.94 -6.32 26.58
CA SER A 197 10.78 -5.56 27.51
C SER A 197 10.36 -4.09 27.50
N LEU A 198 10.34 -3.46 28.67
CA LEU A 198 10.10 -2.01 28.80
C LEU A 198 11.37 -1.18 28.57
N GLY A 199 12.55 -1.75 28.77
CA GLY A 199 13.82 -1.05 28.69
C GLY A 199 14.08 -0.10 29.87
N GLU A 200 15.06 0.77 29.69
CA GLU A 200 15.54 1.75 30.67
C GLU A 200 15.47 3.16 30.10
N ILE A 201 15.08 4.12 30.94
CA ILE A 201 14.94 5.53 30.54
C ILE A 201 16.31 6.22 30.64
N ILE A 202 16.69 6.84 29.52
CA ILE A 202 17.77 7.83 29.47
C ILE A 202 17.11 9.22 29.44
N PRO A 203 17.21 10.04 30.50
CA PRO A 203 16.57 11.35 30.56
C PRO A 203 17.41 12.40 29.84
N GLU A 204 17.73 12.13 28.58
CA GLU A 204 18.38 13.08 27.68
C GLU A 204 17.38 13.51 26.61
N PRO A 205 17.40 14.79 26.15
CA PRO A 205 16.35 15.35 25.29
C PRO A 205 16.10 14.59 23.98
N ASP A 206 17.08 13.83 23.47
CA ASP A 206 16.93 13.04 22.24
C ASP A 206 16.15 11.72 22.46
N PHE A 207 15.96 11.28 23.70
CA PHE A 207 15.30 10.01 24.06
C PHE A 207 13.83 10.17 24.46
N TYR A 208 13.28 11.37 24.36
CA TYR A 208 11.85 11.59 24.56
C TYR A 208 11.36 12.77 23.73
N THR A 209 10.06 12.80 23.53
CA THR A 209 9.31 13.93 22.99
C THR A 209 8.33 14.40 24.05
N GLN A 210 7.57 15.46 23.75
CA GLN A 210 6.49 15.91 24.61
C GLN A 210 5.45 14.79 24.90
N THR A 211 5.29 13.81 24.02
CA THR A 211 4.20 12.81 24.10
C THR A 211 4.66 11.37 24.33
N HIS A 212 5.94 11.07 24.10
CA HIS A 212 6.48 9.71 24.17
C HIS A 212 7.89 9.71 24.76
N ILE A 213 8.21 8.72 25.58
CA ILE A 213 9.57 8.39 26.02
C ILE A 213 10.02 7.16 25.22
N PHE A 214 11.31 7.08 24.88
CA PHE A 214 11.93 6.00 24.10
C PHE A 214 12.98 5.27 24.95
N PRO A 215 12.57 4.30 25.81
CA PRO A 215 13.50 3.58 26.65
C PRO A 215 14.44 2.70 25.83
N VAL A 216 15.72 2.66 26.21
CA VAL A 216 16.72 1.78 25.59
C VAL A 216 16.53 0.36 26.11
N GLY A 217 16.55 -0.64 25.22
CA GLY A 217 16.19 -2.02 25.55
C GLY A 217 14.69 -2.30 25.54
N TYR A 218 13.86 -1.33 25.16
CA TYR A 218 12.44 -1.56 24.88
C TYR A 218 12.30 -2.55 23.73
N ALA A 219 11.40 -3.53 23.87
CA ALA A 219 11.17 -4.55 22.86
C ALA A 219 9.70 -4.97 22.80
N ILE A 220 9.15 -5.05 21.58
CA ILE A 220 7.82 -5.61 21.31
C ILE A 220 7.87 -6.62 20.17
N GLN A 221 6.82 -7.42 20.06
CA GLN A 221 6.50 -8.17 18.86
C GLN A 221 5.16 -7.73 18.27
N ARG A 222 5.11 -7.61 16.95
CA ARG A 222 3.89 -7.30 16.18
C ARG A 222 3.84 -8.16 14.94
N THR A 223 2.66 -8.69 14.63
CA THR A 223 2.44 -9.38 13.35
C THR A 223 2.17 -8.35 12.25
N PHE A 224 2.87 -8.44 11.13
CA PHE A 224 2.65 -7.60 9.95
C PHE A 224 3.02 -8.36 8.67
N ARG A 225 2.73 -7.78 7.49
CA ARG A 225 3.07 -8.36 6.19
C ARG A 225 4.58 -8.55 6.06
N SER A 226 4.98 -9.69 5.53
CA SER A 226 6.39 -10.01 5.26
C SER A 226 7.01 -9.04 4.24
N MET A 227 8.27 -8.70 4.47
CA MET A 227 9.11 -7.92 3.56
C MET A 227 9.80 -8.78 2.50
N VAL A 228 9.74 -10.11 2.61
CA VAL A 228 10.40 -11.06 1.72
C VAL A 228 9.43 -12.01 1.01
N GLN A 229 8.20 -12.15 1.52
CA GLN A 229 7.16 -13.01 0.96
C GLN A 229 5.86 -12.23 0.72
N GLN A 230 5.35 -12.24 -0.52
CA GLN A 230 4.29 -11.34 -0.98
C GLN A 230 2.94 -11.44 -0.23
N ASP A 231 2.54 -12.65 0.17
CA ASP A 231 1.19 -12.93 0.69
C ASP A 231 1.20 -13.55 2.09
N VAL A 232 2.29 -13.37 2.82
CA VAL A 232 2.54 -13.96 4.15
C VAL A 232 2.63 -12.87 5.20
N PHE A 233 2.09 -13.16 6.38
CA PHE A 233 2.35 -12.36 7.58
C PHE A 233 3.45 -13.03 8.39
N THR A 234 4.28 -12.21 9.00
CA THR A 234 5.42 -12.62 9.83
C THR A 234 5.39 -11.84 11.14
N LEU A 235 6.07 -12.35 12.15
CA LEU A 235 6.26 -11.66 13.41
C LEU A 235 7.47 -10.76 13.29
N TYR A 236 7.28 -9.46 13.55
CA TYR A 236 8.36 -8.49 13.67
C TYR A 236 8.70 -8.30 15.13
N THR A 237 9.98 -8.39 15.46
CA THR A 237 10.52 -7.91 16.73
C THR A 237 10.99 -6.47 16.50
N CYS A 238 10.48 -5.53 17.28
CA CYS A 238 10.88 -4.13 17.24
C CYS A 238 11.60 -3.79 18.54
N THR A 239 12.80 -3.23 18.45
CA THR A 239 13.62 -2.85 19.60
C THR A 239 14.02 -1.39 19.51
N ILE A 240 14.26 -0.77 20.67
CA ILE A 240 14.88 0.55 20.76
C ILE A 240 16.26 0.35 21.38
N GLU A 241 17.31 0.66 20.63
CA GLU A 241 18.70 0.59 21.05
C GLU A 241 19.28 1.99 21.23
N LYS A 242 20.46 2.08 21.82
CA LYS A 242 21.22 3.33 21.88
C LYS A 242 22.25 3.33 20.76
N ASP A 243 22.23 4.33 19.89
CA ASP A 243 23.34 4.56 18.96
C ASP A 243 24.55 5.11 19.73
N GLU A 244 25.65 4.36 19.76
CA GLU A 244 26.86 4.73 20.52
C GLU A 244 27.54 5.99 20.00
N LYS A 245 27.39 6.32 18.71
CA LYS A 245 28.10 7.44 18.07
C LYS A 245 27.29 8.73 18.15
N LEU A 246 25.99 8.64 17.88
CA LEU A 246 25.08 9.77 17.85
C LEU A 246 24.46 10.05 19.21
N ASN A 247 24.52 9.10 20.14
CA ASN A 247 23.87 9.19 21.45
C ASN A 247 22.36 9.47 21.32
N LYS A 248 21.70 8.73 20.42
CA LYS A 248 20.26 8.86 20.10
C LYS A 248 19.58 7.48 20.14
N PRO A 249 18.25 7.43 20.32
CA PRO A 249 17.51 6.18 20.17
C PRO A 249 17.59 5.68 18.73
N LEU A 250 17.86 4.39 18.57
CA LEU A 250 17.89 3.68 17.31
C LEU A 250 16.73 2.68 17.29
N PHE A 251 15.81 2.87 16.34
CA PHE A 251 14.62 2.06 16.15
C PHE A 251 14.95 0.91 15.20
N CYS A 252 14.99 -0.29 15.75
CA CYS A 252 15.38 -1.51 15.05
C CYS A 252 14.16 -2.40 14.81
N ILE A 253 14.04 -2.96 13.60
CA ILE A 253 12.98 -3.92 13.24
C ILE A 253 13.60 -5.12 12.54
N GLN A 254 13.25 -6.31 13.02
CA GLN A 254 13.70 -7.59 12.45
C GLN A 254 12.50 -8.52 12.26
N GLY A 255 12.34 -9.06 11.05
CA GLY A 255 11.31 -10.04 10.74
C GLY A 255 11.76 -11.45 11.10
N GLN A 256 10.87 -12.25 11.69
CA GLN A 256 11.16 -13.64 12.06
C GLN A 256 11.50 -14.54 10.86
N ASP A 257 10.96 -14.22 9.69
CA ASP A 257 11.13 -14.92 8.42
C ASP A 257 12.38 -14.51 7.63
N ALA A 258 13.02 -13.40 8.01
CA ALA A 258 14.26 -12.89 7.42
C ALA A 258 15.13 -12.24 8.51
N PRO A 259 15.65 -13.02 9.48
CA PRO A 259 16.41 -12.48 10.60
C PRO A 259 17.74 -11.83 10.18
N GLU A 260 18.28 -12.17 9.02
CA GLU A 260 19.47 -11.52 8.45
C GLU A 260 19.21 -10.08 7.99
N ILE A 261 17.94 -9.69 7.84
CA ILE A 261 17.53 -8.36 7.41
C ILE A 261 17.07 -7.57 8.64
N GLU A 262 17.94 -6.68 9.10
CA GLU A 262 17.61 -5.74 10.15
C GLU A 262 17.48 -4.32 9.60
N ILE A 263 16.37 -3.65 9.94
CA ILE A 263 16.16 -2.24 9.62
C ILE A 263 16.52 -1.43 10.86
N ARG A 264 17.43 -0.48 10.72
CA ARG A 264 17.86 0.44 11.78
C ARG A 264 17.65 1.88 11.34
N LYS A 265 16.87 2.67 12.08
CA LYS A 265 16.53 4.08 11.76
C LYS A 265 16.47 4.95 13.01
N LEU A 266 16.60 6.27 12.84
CA LEU A 266 16.56 7.24 13.95
C LEU A 266 15.15 7.62 14.40
N THR A 267 14.12 7.26 13.62
CA THR A 267 12.72 7.51 14.00
C THR A 267 11.90 6.22 13.83
N PRO A 268 10.86 6.01 14.66
CA PRO A 268 10.02 4.82 14.56
C PRO A 268 9.22 4.82 13.25
N THR A 269 8.86 6.01 12.75
CA THR A 269 8.14 6.18 11.49
C THR A 269 9.00 5.76 10.30
N ASP A 270 10.29 6.16 10.26
CA ASP A 270 11.19 5.75 9.18
C ASP A 270 11.46 4.24 9.20
N ALA A 271 11.57 3.64 10.38
CA ALA A 271 11.76 2.20 10.53
C ALA A 271 10.58 1.43 9.91
N TRP A 272 9.35 1.80 10.27
CA TRP A 272 8.16 1.14 9.72
C TRP A 272 7.87 1.54 8.27
N ALA A 273 8.18 2.76 7.85
CA ALA A 273 8.06 3.16 6.45
C ALA A 273 8.89 2.27 5.53
N GLU A 274 10.09 1.86 5.96
CA GLU A 274 10.93 0.92 5.23
C GLU A 274 10.28 -0.49 5.13
N VAL A 275 9.65 -0.97 6.21
CA VAL A 275 8.89 -2.23 6.21
C VAL A 275 7.71 -2.17 5.24
N LEU A 276 6.92 -1.09 5.29
CA LEU A 276 5.80 -0.87 4.37
C LEU A 276 6.29 -0.78 2.93
N ARG A 277 7.39 -0.06 2.67
CA ARG A 277 7.97 0.08 1.33
C ARG A 277 8.35 -1.28 0.75
N ARG A 278 9.06 -2.13 1.50
CA ARG A 278 9.48 -3.46 1.04
C ARG A 278 8.30 -4.40 0.81
N SER A 279 7.35 -4.46 1.75
CA SER A 279 6.15 -5.30 1.60
C SER A 279 5.23 -4.83 0.46
N ASN A 280 5.15 -3.53 0.18
CA ASN A 280 4.37 -2.99 -0.94
C ASN A 280 4.99 -3.27 -2.31
N ILE A 281 6.32 -3.21 -2.41
CA ILE A 281 7.05 -3.56 -3.64
C ILE A 281 6.73 -5.01 -4.05
N LEU A 282 6.74 -5.94 -3.09
CA LEU A 282 6.37 -7.33 -3.37
C LEU A 282 4.95 -7.47 -3.92
N ARG A 283 4.01 -6.65 -3.43
CA ARG A 283 2.60 -6.69 -3.85
C ARG A 283 2.31 -5.86 -5.11
N LYS A 284 3.31 -5.18 -5.69
CA LYS A 284 3.13 -4.26 -6.82
C LYS A 284 2.06 -3.17 -6.56
N LYS A 285 1.84 -2.80 -5.30
CA LYS A 285 0.94 -1.70 -4.92
C LYS A 285 1.71 -0.37 -4.95
N VAL A 286 1.09 0.70 -5.48
CA VAL A 286 1.67 2.05 -5.46
C VAL A 286 1.68 2.57 -4.02
N TYR A 287 2.83 3.08 -3.57
CA TYR A 287 3.03 3.55 -2.21
C TYR A 287 2.15 4.78 -1.89
N LYS A 288 1.13 4.62 -1.04
CA LYS A 288 0.26 5.73 -0.59
C LYS A 288 -0.06 5.72 0.92
N ASN A 289 0.67 4.96 1.74
CA ASN A 289 0.32 4.83 3.16
C ASN A 289 1.20 5.72 4.04
N THR A 290 0.58 6.63 4.79
CA THR A 290 1.20 7.31 5.92
C THR A 290 1.18 6.38 7.12
N VAL A 291 2.35 6.09 7.72
CA VAL A 291 2.45 5.19 8.88
C VAL A 291 2.66 5.99 10.17
N SER A 292 1.95 5.61 11.23
CA SER A 292 2.22 6.08 12.59
C SER A 292 3.24 5.15 13.26
N GLY A 293 4.53 5.47 13.15
CA GLY A 293 5.59 4.60 13.68
C GLY A 293 5.46 4.32 15.17
N THR A 294 5.11 5.31 15.98
CA THR A 294 4.93 5.15 17.44
C THR A 294 3.79 4.19 17.79
N GLU A 295 2.71 4.20 17.02
CA GLU A 295 1.62 3.23 17.17
C GLU A 295 2.10 1.82 16.81
N TYR A 296 2.90 1.69 15.76
CA TYR A 296 3.42 0.38 15.36
C TYR A 296 4.44 -0.21 16.34
N TYR A 297 5.19 0.64 17.04
CA TYR A 297 6.01 0.27 18.20
C TYR A 297 5.19 0.04 19.48
N GLY A 298 3.88 0.28 19.46
CA GLY A 298 3.01 0.16 20.64
C GLY A 298 3.11 1.32 21.63
N LEU A 299 3.98 2.30 21.40
CA LEU A 299 4.22 3.43 22.30
C LEU A 299 3.00 4.36 22.44
N SER A 300 2.09 4.34 21.46
CA SER A 300 0.81 5.06 21.53
C SER A 300 -0.23 4.37 22.41
N SER A 301 0.01 3.13 22.87
CA SER A 301 -0.90 2.41 23.77
C SER A 301 -0.95 3.08 25.14
N ALA A 302 -2.14 3.40 25.63
CA ALA A 302 -2.33 3.97 26.98
C ALA A 302 -1.71 3.07 28.07
N THR A 303 -1.85 1.75 27.94
CA THR A 303 -1.23 0.79 28.87
C THR A 303 0.29 0.88 28.83
N ILE A 304 0.90 0.85 27.64
CA ILE A 304 2.37 0.91 27.52
C ILE A 304 2.89 2.27 28.00
N ARG A 305 2.21 3.36 27.64
CA ARG A 305 2.57 4.70 28.12
C ARG A 305 2.54 4.78 29.65
N LYS A 306 1.49 4.25 30.29
CA LYS A 306 1.42 4.14 31.75
C LYS A 306 2.59 3.33 32.32
N MET A 307 2.86 2.16 31.76
CA MET A 307 3.97 1.30 32.20
C MET A 307 5.34 2.01 32.07
N VAL A 308 5.54 2.77 30.98
CA VAL A 308 6.77 3.55 30.74
C VAL A 308 6.88 4.73 31.71
N GLN A 309 5.78 5.43 32.00
CA GLN A 309 5.78 6.53 32.99
C GLN A 309 6.12 6.06 34.42
N GLU A 310 5.89 4.80 34.73
CA GLU A 310 6.21 4.22 36.03
C GLU A 310 7.64 3.69 36.13
N LEU A 311 8.41 3.70 35.03
CA LEU A 311 9.82 3.32 35.06
C LEU A 311 10.64 4.34 35.86
N PRO A 312 11.76 3.89 36.47
CA PRO A 312 12.73 4.80 37.07
C PRO A 312 13.16 5.88 36.07
N ARG A 313 13.42 7.09 36.59
CA ARG A 313 13.89 8.25 35.83
C ARG A 313 12.89 8.85 34.83
N ALA A 314 11.67 8.32 34.69
CA ALA A 314 10.63 8.95 33.87
C ALA A 314 10.36 10.40 34.28
N ARG A 315 10.47 10.70 35.58
CA ARG A 315 10.30 12.05 36.18
C ARG A 315 11.43 13.02 35.83
N GLU A 316 12.58 12.52 35.39
CA GLU A 316 13.74 13.33 34.99
C GLU A 316 13.59 13.85 33.53
N CYS A 317 12.62 13.34 32.77
CA CYS A 317 12.30 13.82 31.42
C CYS A 317 11.50 15.14 31.47
N GLU A 318 12.18 16.28 31.69
CA GLU A 318 11.54 17.59 31.95
C GLU A 318 10.57 18.07 30.85
N GLY A 319 10.82 17.69 29.59
CA GLY A 319 9.99 18.09 28.45
C GLY A 319 8.83 17.14 28.14
N TYR A 320 8.63 16.08 28.92
CA TYR A 320 7.60 15.08 28.71
C TYR A 320 6.28 15.45 29.43
N GLU A 321 5.16 15.43 28.70
CA GLU A 321 3.83 15.65 29.27
C GLU A 321 3.26 14.38 29.89
N TRP A 322 3.08 14.42 31.21
CA TRP A 322 2.45 13.35 31.96
C TRP A 322 0.97 13.22 31.61
N THR A 323 0.52 11.99 31.48
CA THR A 323 -0.86 11.64 31.18
C THR A 323 -1.42 10.90 32.38
N ASP A 324 -2.51 11.40 32.95
CA ASP A 324 -3.24 10.68 33.99
C ASP A 324 -4.15 9.62 33.35
N PHE A 325 -4.25 8.46 33.99
CA PHE A 325 -4.85 7.25 33.45
C PHE A 325 -5.85 6.59 34.39
#